data_AF-A0A938MFV6-F1
#
_entry.id   AF-A0A938MFV6-F1
#
_cell.length_a   1.000
_cell.length_b   1.000
_cell.length_c   1.000
_cell.angle_alpha   90.00
_cell.angle_beta   90.00
_cell.angle_gamma   90.00
#
_symmetry.space_group_name_H-M   'P 1'
#
loop_
_entity.id
_entity.type
_entity.pdbx_description
1 polymer ?
#
loop_
_entity_poly.entity_id
_entity_poly.type
_entity_poly.pdbx_seq_one_letter_code
_entity_poly.pdbx_strand_id
1 'polypeptide(L)'
;MAGIGHSAIFVPSPGKQLPISGEQRSMTGKRSLSGSKPETPQPVADGGGVDLACLRDMHPRLPPDMAAVMVTRAALGLQRNKHSSGTALEIDIEAVVLCFILRWPDADPSTAKQHDFNRITEDGAEAIALAVAHKTKSWRVVRRMQREEYADWLLEHQESGARRLVALEVSGVDRGSIAARLKDELAQVAKSTDVDQRWAGVVGFQKPKAALQSLEVRTDDR
;
A
#
# COMPACT_ATOMS: atom_id res chain seq x y z
N MET A 1 -52.08 -28.77 -17.16
CA MET A 1 -51.75 -27.79 -16.09
C MET A 1 -50.28 -27.41 -16.31
N ALA A 2 -50.03 -26.35 -17.08
CA ALA A 2 -49.70 -24.98 -16.63
C ALA A 2 -48.29 -24.90 -16.00
N GLY A 3 -47.33 -24.08 -16.44
CA GLY A 3 -47.25 -23.08 -17.51
C GLY A 3 -45.90 -22.36 -17.37
N ILE A 4 -45.18 -22.16 -18.47
CA ILE A 4 -43.90 -21.45 -18.56
C ILE A 4 -44.21 -19.96 -18.78
N GLY A 5 -43.63 -19.06 -17.98
CA GLY A 5 -43.81 -17.62 -18.09
C GLY A 5 -42.49 -16.87 -18.20
N HIS A 6 -42.06 -16.59 -19.43
CA HIS A 6 -41.14 -15.50 -19.75
C HIS A 6 -41.99 -14.28 -20.15
N SER A 7 -41.75 -13.13 -19.54
CA SER A 7 -42.26 -11.84 -20.03
C SER A 7 -41.11 -10.84 -20.14
N ALA A 8 -40.72 -10.57 -21.38
CA ALA A 8 -40.03 -9.36 -21.78
C ALA A 8 -41.08 -8.25 -21.96
N ILE A 9 -40.77 -7.03 -21.48
CA ILE A 9 -41.58 -5.83 -21.72
C ILE A 9 -40.82 -4.98 -22.74
N PHE A 10 -41.40 -4.90 -23.93
CA PHE A 10 -41.03 -4.01 -25.03
C PHE A 10 -41.94 -2.77 -24.95
N VAL A 11 -41.35 -1.58 -24.94
CA VAL A 11 -42.06 -0.30 -24.98
C VAL A 11 -41.78 0.34 -26.34
N PRO A 12 -42.81 0.61 -27.17
CA PRO A 12 -42.67 1.49 -28.32
C PRO A 12 -43.35 2.83 -28.05
N SER A 13 -42.78 3.94 -28.53
CA SER A 13 -43.54 4.93 -29.30
C SER A 13 -42.72 6.08 -29.89
N PRO A 14 -43.25 6.73 -30.94
CA PRO A 14 -42.51 7.46 -31.95
C PRO A 14 -42.62 9.00 -31.80
N GLY A 15 -41.75 9.74 -32.48
CA GLY A 15 -41.89 11.20 -32.56
C GLY A 15 -40.93 11.84 -33.56
N LYS A 16 -41.48 12.23 -34.72
CA LYS A 16 -40.84 12.98 -35.81
C LYS A 16 -40.57 14.44 -35.41
N GLN A 17 -39.51 15.06 -35.94
CA GLN A 17 -39.62 16.25 -36.82
C GLN A 17 -38.28 16.68 -37.45
N LEU A 18 -38.42 17.20 -38.67
CA LEU A 18 -37.44 17.57 -39.69
C LEU A 18 -37.05 19.09 -39.59
N PRO A 19 -36.16 19.62 -40.45
CA PRO A 19 -35.18 20.65 -40.09
C PRO A 19 -35.66 22.08 -40.33
N ILE A 20 -34.99 23.03 -39.68
CA ILE A 20 -35.06 24.45 -40.06
C ILE A 20 -33.71 24.85 -40.66
N SER A 21 -33.79 25.19 -41.94
CA SER A 21 -32.76 25.87 -42.72
C SER A 21 -32.59 27.31 -42.24
N GLY A 22 -31.35 27.76 -42.13
CA GLY A 22 -31.01 29.15 -41.84
C GLY A 22 -29.59 29.44 -42.31
N GLU A 23 -29.46 29.88 -43.55
CA GLU A 23 -28.24 30.50 -44.09
C GLU A 23 -27.82 31.70 -43.23
N GLN A 24 -26.54 31.76 -42.82
CA GLN A 24 -25.81 33.01 -42.79
C GLN A 24 -24.36 32.82 -43.25
N ARG A 25 -23.93 33.77 -44.08
CA ARG A 25 -22.68 33.81 -44.83
C ARG A 25 -21.48 34.16 -43.93
N SER A 26 -20.36 33.49 -44.25
CA SER A 26 -18.97 33.96 -44.35
C SER A 26 -18.50 35.14 -43.48
N MET A 27 -17.44 34.93 -42.69
CA MET A 27 -16.18 35.70 -42.73
C MET A 27 -15.12 35.08 -41.77
N THR A 28 -14.03 34.61 -42.37
CA THR A 28 -12.63 34.67 -41.89
C THR A 28 -12.30 34.73 -40.39
N GLY A 29 -11.62 33.69 -39.90
CA GLY A 29 -10.88 33.74 -38.64
C GLY A 29 -10.15 32.44 -38.32
N LYS A 30 -8.94 32.26 -38.88
CA LYS A 30 -8.02 31.17 -38.48
C LYS A 30 -7.62 31.33 -37.02
N ARG A 31 -8.03 30.41 -36.13
CA ARG A 31 -7.28 30.05 -34.92
C ARG A 31 -7.43 28.55 -34.70
N SER A 32 -6.32 27.83 -34.92
CA SER A 32 -6.16 26.44 -34.52
C SER A 32 -6.34 26.33 -33.01
N LEU A 33 -7.46 25.75 -32.57
CA LEU A 33 -7.60 25.20 -31.24
C LEU A 33 -6.96 23.81 -31.28
N SER A 34 -5.68 23.75 -30.90
CA SER A 34 -5.04 22.49 -30.55
C SER A 34 -5.80 21.93 -29.35
N GLY A 35 -6.52 20.82 -29.55
CA GLY A 35 -7.11 20.07 -28.46
C GLY A 35 -6.01 19.62 -27.52
N SER A 36 -5.92 20.24 -26.35
CA SER A 36 -5.16 19.72 -25.22
C SER A 36 -5.88 18.43 -24.80
N LYS A 37 -5.28 17.31 -25.20
CA LYS A 37 -5.56 15.99 -24.66
C LYS A 37 -5.51 16.08 -23.13
N PRO A 38 -6.45 15.47 -22.37
CA PRO A 38 -6.31 15.41 -20.92
C PRO A 38 -4.98 14.72 -20.64
N GLU A 39 -4.07 15.47 -20.03
CA GLU A 39 -2.77 15.01 -19.63
C GLU A 39 -3.03 13.97 -18.53
N THR A 40 -2.88 12.69 -18.88
CA THR A 40 -2.81 11.62 -17.90
C THR A 40 -1.78 12.05 -16.86
N PRO A 41 -2.10 12.06 -15.55
CA PRO A 41 -1.13 12.48 -14.54
C PRO A 41 0.12 11.64 -14.72
N GLN A 42 1.20 12.28 -15.17
CA GLN A 42 2.51 11.65 -15.17
C GLN A 42 2.88 11.46 -13.70
N PRO A 43 3.33 10.26 -13.28
CA PRO A 43 3.79 10.07 -11.92
C PRO A 43 4.94 11.04 -11.68
N VAL A 44 4.76 11.93 -10.70
CA VAL A 44 5.77 12.88 -10.25
C VAL A 44 7.05 12.11 -9.89
N ALA A 45 8.06 12.27 -10.73
CA ALA A 45 9.39 11.73 -10.55
C ALA A 45 10.14 12.53 -9.47
N ASP A 46 9.79 12.30 -8.21
CA ASP A 46 10.78 12.34 -7.14
C ASP A 46 11.00 10.87 -6.77
N GLY A 47 12.06 10.28 -7.34
CA GLY A 47 12.31 8.83 -7.32
C GLY A 47 12.69 8.34 -5.93
N GLY A 48 11.74 8.42 -4.98
CA GLY A 48 11.91 8.07 -3.59
C GLY A 48 12.16 6.58 -3.45
N GLY A 49 13.41 6.20 -3.20
CA GLY A 49 13.76 4.84 -2.82
C GLY A 49 13.42 4.55 -1.36
N VAL A 50 13.26 3.26 -1.07
CA VAL A 50 13.30 2.74 0.31
C VAL A 50 14.70 2.20 0.53
N ASP A 51 15.46 2.82 1.44
CA ASP A 51 16.76 2.30 1.85
C ASP A 51 16.67 1.76 3.28
N LEU A 52 16.79 0.44 3.42
CA LEU A 52 16.71 -0.24 4.71
C LEU A 52 17.91 0.07 5.61
N ALA A 53 19.05 0.50 5.06
CA ALA A 53 20.17 0.96 5.89
C ALA A 53 19.81 2.18 6.75
N CYS A 54 18.82 2.97 6.30
CA CYS A 54 18.33 4.15 7.00
C CYS A 54 17.20 3.84 8.00
N LEU A 55 16.81 2.58 8.22
CA LEU A 55 15.66 2.22 9.06
C LEU A 55 15.75 2.80 10.49
N ARG A 56 16.95 2.74 11.09
CA ARG A 56 17.20 3.33 12.42
C ARG A 56 16.96 4.84 12.42
N ASP A 57 17.42 5.54 11.39
CA ASP A 57 17.30 6.99 11.32
C ASP A 57 15.85 7.40 11.00
N MET A 58 15.12 6.58 10.25
CA MET A 58 13.67 6.72 10.04
C MET A 58 12.86 6.53 11.33
N HIS A 59 13.35 5.69 12.25
CA HIS A 59 12.69 5.33 13.49
C HIS A 59 13.61 5.41 14.71
N PRO A 60 13.90 6.62 15.23
CA PRO A 60 14.86 6.81 16.32
C PRO A 60 14.53 6.07 17.63
N ARG A 61 13.27 5.66 17.83
CA ARG A 61 12.84 4.87 19.00
C ARG A 61 12.93 3.36 18.78
N LEU A 62 13.28 2.90 17.57
CA LEU A 62 13.55 1.50 17.30
C LEU A 62 14.96 1.17 17.84
N PRO A 63 15.13 0.17 18.73
CA PRO A 63 16.45 -0.19 19.24
C PRO A 63 17.44 -0.51 18.10
N PRO A 64 18.69 -0.01 18.13
CA PRO A 64 19.64 -0.19 17.03
C PRO A 64 19.88 -1.65 16.65
N ASP A 65 20.03 -2.53 17.64
CA ASP A 65 20.26 -3.96 17.41
C ASP A 65 19.06 -4.63 16.75
N MET A 66 17.85 -4.23 17.16
CA MET A 66 16.61 -4.73 16.56
C MET A 66 16.50 -4.27 15.10
N ALA A 67 16.75 -3.00 14.82
CA ALA A 67 16.76 -2.47 13.46
C ALA A 67 17.77 -3.22 12.57
N ALA A 68 19.00 -3.43 13.06
CA ALA A 68 20.03 -4.16 12.34
C ALA A 68 19.59 -5.61 12.02
N VAL A 69 19.06 -6.32 13.00
CA VAL A 69 18.56 -7.69 12.82
C VAL A 69 17.41 -7.76 11.81
N MET A 70 16.45 -6.83 11.88
CA MET A 70 15.31 -6.78 10.94
C MET A 70 15.80 -6.50 9.51
N VAL A 71 16.75 -5.58 9.34
CA VAL A 71 17.35 -5.25 8.04
C VAL A 71 18.11 -6.46 7.46
N THR A 72 18.93 -7.14 8.26
CA THR A 72 19.62 -8.37 7.83
C THR A 72 18.61 -9.45 7.42
N ARG A 73 17.53 -9.62 8.18
CA ARG A 73 16.48 -10.60 7.87
C ARG A 73 15.71 -10.23 6.59
N ALA A 74 15.42 -8.96 6.35
CA ALA A 74 14.85 -8.48 5.09
C ALA A 74 15.79 -8.80 3.90
N ALA A 75 17.08 -8.50 4.05
CA ALA A 75 18.10 -8.80 3.03
C ALA A 75 18.16 -10.30 2.71
N LEU A 76 18.22 -11.16 3.74
CA LEU A 76 18.22 -12.62 3.56
C LEU A 76 16.94 -13.11 2.89
N GLY A 77 15.77 -12.60 3.28
CA GLY A 77 14.49 -12.95 2.67
C GLY A 77 14.44 -12.61 1.18
N LEU A 78 14.95 -11.45 0.79
CA LEU A 78 15.01 -10.99 -0.60
C LEU A 78 16.05 -11.78 -1.42
N GLN A 79 17.26 -11.95 -0.88
CA GLN A 79 18.36 -12.69 -1.53
C GLN A 79 18.02 -14.18 -1.72
N ARG A 80 17.33 -14.81 -0.75
CA ARG A 80 16.80 -16.18 -0.88
C ARG A 80 15.87 -16.30 -2.09
N ASN A 81 15.18 -15.22 -2.43
CA ASN A 81 14.30 -15.11 -3.58
C ASN A 81 15.00 -14.62 -4.85
N LYS A 82 16.34 -14.60 -4.86
CA LYS A 82 17.21 -14.20 -5.98
C LYS A 82 17.06 -12.74 -6.38
N HIS A 83 16.62 -11.89 -5.45
CA HIS A 83 16.64 -10.44 -5.64
C HIS A 83 17.98 -9.86 -5.23
N SER A 84 18.38 -8.80 -5.92
CA SER A 84 19.55 -7.99 -5.58
C SER A 84 19.10 -6.62 -5.08
N SER A 85 19.93 -5.99 -4.23
CA SER A 85 19.70 -4.62 -3.77
C SER A 85 19.54 -3.68 -4.96
N GLY A 86 18.54 -2.79 -4.90
CA GLY A 86 18.12 -1.95 -6.02
C GLY A 86 16.96 -2.52 -6.84
N THR A 87 16.33 -3.62 -6.40
CA THR A 87 15.13 -4.16 -7.06
C THR A 87 13.92 -3.24 -6.88
N ALA A 88 12.96 -3.33 -7.80
CA ALA A 88 11.70 -2.61 -7.70
C ALA A 88 10.81 -3.21 -6.60
N LEU A 89 10.23 -2.34 -5.78
CA LEU A 89 9.23 -2.65 -4.77
C LEU A 89 7.90 -2.03 -5.20
N GLU A 90 6.92 -2.87 -5.49
CA GLU A 90 5.54 -2.43 -5.68
C GLU A 90 4.91 -2.13 -4.33
N ILE A 91 4.34 -0.95 -4.15
CA ILE A 91 3.69 -0.54 -2.91
C ILE A 91 2.23 -0.28 -3.22
N ASP A 92 1.33 -0.99 -2.55
CA ASP A 92 -0.11 -0.88 -2.69
C ASP A 92 -0.68 -0.30 -1.40
N ILE A 93 -1.10 0.96 -1.43
CA ILE A 93 -1.68 1.66 -0.27
C ILE A 93 -3.11 2.02 -0.61
N GLU A 94 -4.07 1.35 0.03
CA GLU A 94 -5.49 1.61 -0.20
C GLU A 94 -5.87 1.60 -1.70
N ALA A 95 -5.36 0.60 -2.43
CA ALA A 95 -5.51 0.42 -3.89
C ALA A 95 -4.78 1.45 -4.76
N VAL A 96 -3.98 2.35 -4.18
CA VAL A 96 -3.04 3.21 -4.92
C VAL A 96 -1.70 2.51 -5.03
N VAL A 97 -1.26 2.24 -6.27
CA VAL A 97 0.00 1.54 -6.54
C VAL A 97 1.12 2.54 -6.84
N LEU A 98 2.20 2.45 -6.06
CA LEU A 98 3.46 3.17 -6.21
C LEU A 98 4.58 2.16 -6.52
N CYS A 99 5.67 2.63 -7.12
CA CYS A 99 6.83 1.79 -7.40
C CYS A 99 8.10 2.49 -6.91
N PHE A 100 8.76 1.92 -5.91
CA PHE A 100 10.00 2.45 -5.33
C PHE A 100 11.17 1.52 -5.62
N ILE A 101 12.39 2.05 -5.62
CA ILE A 101 13.60 1.24 -5.61
C ILE A 101 13.91 0.84 -4.16
N LEU A 102 13.97 -0.46 -3.88
CA LEU A 102 14.31 -0.99 -2.57
C LEU A 102 15.81 -1.31 -2.50
N ARG A 103 16.50 -0.72 -1.54
CA ARG A 103 17.93 -0.93 -1.26
C ARG A 103 18.10 -1.47 0.15
N TRP A 104 19.07 -2.36 0.29
CA TRP A 104 19.50 -2.93 1.56
C TRP A 104 21.00 -3.22 1.53
N PRO A 105 21.67 -3.25 2.69
CA PRO A 105 23.04 -3.74 2.77
C PRO A 105 23.08 -5.23 2.45
N ASP A 106 24.12 -5.68 1.74
CA ASP A 106 24.28 -7.09 1.45
C ASP A 106 24.38 -7.90 2.75
N ALA A 107 23.57 -8.94 2.86
CA ALA A 107 23.74 -9.99 3.86
C ALA A 107 24.50 -11.15 3.23
N ASP A 108 25.30 -11.86 4.04
CA ASP A 108 25.93 -13.11 3.61
C ASP A 108 24.86 -14.22 3.58
N PRO A 109 24.46 -14.74 2.40
CA PRO A 109 23.44 -15.78 2.32
C PRO A 109 23.87 -17.09 3.00
N SER A 110 25.18 -17.28 3.27
CA SER A 110 25.69 -18.47 3.98
C SER A 110 25.18 -18.54 5.43
N THR A 111 24.87 -17.39 6.03
CA THR A 111 24.33 -17.30 7.39
C THR A 111 22.83 -17.54 7.46
N ALA A 112 22.12 -17.59 6.32
CA ALA A 112 20.67 -17.80 6.29
C ALA A 112 20.23 -19.08 7.04
N LYS A 113 21.07 -20.13 7.02
CA LYS A 113 20.81 -21.41 7.72
C LYS A 113 20.89 -21.31 9.25
N GLN A 114 21.49 -20.23 9.77
CA GLN A 114 21.59 -19.95 11.20
C GLN A 114 20.34 -19.23 11.73
N HIS A 115 19.44 -18.82 10.83
CA HIS A 115 18.21 -18.12 11.16
C HIS A 115 17.00 -19.02 10.93
N ASP A 116 16.01 -18.90 11.81
CA ASP A 116 14.68 -19.44 11.58
C ASP A 116 14.06 -18.75 10.34
N PHE A 117 13.60 -19.54 9.37
CA PHE A 117 13.00 -19.03 8.13
C PHE A 117 11.72 -18.24 8.36
N ASN A 118 10.96 -18.54 9.40
CA ASN A 118 9.79 -17.77 9.79
C ASN A 118 10.24 -16.41 10.28
N ARG A 119 11.27 -16.35 11.12
CA ARG A 119 11.86 -15.09 11.61
C ARG A 119 12.45 -14.24 10.49
N ILE A 120 13.11 -14.84 9.50
CA ILE A 120 13.55 -14.12 8.29
C ILE A 120 12.36 -13.39 7.63
N THR A 121 11.23 -14.09 7.50
CA THR A 121 10.05 -13.60 6.81
C THR A 121 9.31 -12.54 7.63
N GLU A 122 9.08 -12.79 8.92
CA GLU A 122 8.39 -11.87 9.84
C GLU A 122 9.20 -10.59 10.07
N ASP A 123 10.42 -10.70 10.59
CA ASP A 123 11.22 -9.52 10.94
C ASP A 123 11.64 -8.72 9.69
N GLY A 124 11.85 -9.42 8.57
CA GLY A 124 12.13 -8.77 7.29
C GLY A 124 10.93 -7.98 6.77
N ALA A 125 9.72 -8.52 6.95
CA ALA A 125 8.49 -7.83 6.57
C ALA A 125 8.26 -6.59 7.45
N GLU A 126 8.50 -6.72 8.75
CA GLU A 126 8.47 -5.58 9.68
C GLU A 126 9.44 -4.46 9.24
N ALA A 127 10.68 -4.77 8.86
CA ALA A 127 11.62 -3.76 8.35
C ALA A 127 11.11 -3.01 7.12
N ILE A 128 10.61 -3.75 6.12
CA ILE A 128 10.13 -3.16 4.87
C ILE A 128 8.85 -2.36 5.11
N ALA A 129 7.90 -2.88 5.89
CA ALA A 129 6.65 -2.21 6.20
C ALA A 129 6.87 -0.90 6.96
N LEU A 130 7.75 -0.89 7.96
CA LEU A 130 8.11 0.31 8.71
C LEU A 130 8.76 1.37 7.81
N ALA A 131 9.71 0.98 6.97
CA ALA A 131 10.35 1.89 6.03
C ALA A 131 9.36 2.46 5.00
N VAL A 132 8.42 1.64 4.50
CA VAL A 132 7.33 2.08 3.61
C VAL A 132 6.39 3.04 4.32
N ALA A 133 5.96 2.73 5.55
CA ALA A 133 5.10 3.59 6.35
C ALA A 133 5.74 4.95 6.62
N HIS A 134 7.04 4.97 6.91
CA HIS A 134 7.79 6.22 7.04
C HIS A 134 7.80 7.01 5.72
N LYS A 135 8.14 6.36 4.60
CA LYS A 135 8.30 7.05 3.32
C LYS A 135 7.00 7.58 2.73
N THR A 136 5.89 6.87 2.94
CA THR A 136 4.61 7.19 2.28
C THR A 136 3.64 7.94 3.19
N LYS A 137 3.74 7.75 4.51
CA LYS A 137 2.81 8.34 5.49
C LYS A 137 3.51 9.16 6.58
N SER A 138 4.84 9.27 6.56
CA SER A 138 5.65 9.96 7.59
C SER A 138 5.47 9.39 9.00
N TRP A 139 5.05 8.13 9.11
CA TRP A 139 4.85 7.47 10.40
C TRP A 139 6.18 7.09 11.04
N ARG A 140 6.24 7.15 12.37
CA ARG A 140 7.44 6.81 13.14
C ARG A 140 7.10 5.90 14.31
N VAL A 141 7.96 4.92 14.58
CA VAL A 141 7.81 4.01 15.73
C VAL A 141 7.78 4.79 17.04
N VAL A 142 6.78 4.49 17.86
CA VAL A 142 6.72 4.84 19.27
C VAL A 142 7.32 3.72 20.10
N ARG A 143 6.81 2.49 19.92
CA ARG A 143 7.23 1.26 20.61
C ARG A 143 6.69 0.02 19.91
N ARG A 144 7.22 -1.15 20.26
CA ARG A 144 6.57 -2.43 19.98
C ARG A 144 5.33 -2.58 20.87
N MET A 145 4.24 -3.01 20.27
CA MET A 145 3.02 -3.37 20.97
C MET A 145 3.17 -4.75 21.60
N GLN A 146 2.54 -4.92 22.76
CA GLN A 146 2.62 -6.09 23.61
C GLN A 146 1.50 -7.07 23.26
N ARG A 147 1.61 -8.28 23.81
CA ARG A 147 0.53 -9.26 23.73
C ARG A 147 -0.78 -8.61 24.20
N GLU A 148 -1.88 -8.94 23.52
CA GLU A 148 -3.23 -8.42 23.79
C GLU A 148 -3.48 -6.97 23.33
N GLU A 149 -2.50 -6.31 22.70
CA GLU A 149 -2.73 -5.02 22.03
C GLU A 149 -3.08 -5.18 20.53
N TYR A 150 -3.01 -6.41 20.02
CA TYR A 150 -3.47 -6.85 18.69
C TYR A 150 -2.82 -6.15 17.48
N ALA A 151 -1.62 -5.62 17.67
CA ALA A 151 -0.76 -5.05 16.64
C ALA A 151 0.71 -5.30 17.01
N ASP A 152 1.63 -5.21 16.05
CA ASP A 152 3.07 -5.30 16.31
C ASP A 152 3.66 -3.96 16.75
N TRP A 153 3.19 -2.87 16.15
CA TRP A 153 3.83 -1.56 16.25
C TRP A 153 2.82 -0.46 16.56
N LEU A 154 3.15 0.33 17.59
CA LEU A 154 2.51 1.63 17.80
C LEU A 154 3.35 2.68 17.08
N LEU A 155 2.74 3.38 16.14
CA LEU A 155 3.37 4.45 15.37
C LEU A 155 2.71 5.79 15.69
N GLU A 156 3.42 6.88 15.39
CA GLU A 156 2.90 8.24 15.46
C GLU A 156 3.18 9.04 14.21
N HIS A 157 2.32 10.00 13.94
CA HIS A 157 2.57 11.09 12.99
C HIS A 157 1.85 12.36 13.42
N GLN A 158 2.14 13.45 12.71
CA GLN A 158 1.43 14.72 12.87
C GLN A 158 0.43 14.88 11.74
N GLU A 159 -0.82 15.13 12.09
CA GLU A 159 -1.91 15.42 11.16
C GLU A 159 -2.62 16.69 11.64
N SER A 160 -2.64 17.73 10.82
CA SER A 160 -3.26 19.02 11.16
C SER A 160 -2.79 19.61 12.51
N GLY A 161 -1.52 19.41 12.85
CA GLY A 161 -0.90 19.89 14.10
C GLY A 161 -1.21 19.04 15.34
N ALA A 162 -1.96 17.95 15.19
CA ALA A 162 -2.23 17.00 16.26
C ALA A 162 -1.40 15.72 16.08
N ARG A 163 -0.92 15.18 17.20
CA ARG A 163 -0.30 13.85 17.22
C ARG A 163 -1.40 12.79 17.02
N ARG A 164 -1.21 11.91 16.06
CA ARG A 164 -2.05 10.74 15.80
C ARG A 164 -1.29 9.46 16.09
N LEU A 165 -1.97 8.50 16.71
CA LEU A 165 -1.48 7.16 17.01
C LEU A 165 -2.04 6.15 16.00
N VAL A 166 -1.17 5.27 15.52
CA VAL A 166 -1.51 4.23 14.55
C VAL A 166 -1.08 2.88 15.09
N ALA A 167 -2.01 1.95 15.23
CA ALA A 167 -1.68 0.53 15.41
C ALA A 167 -1.39 -0.08 14.03
N LEU A 168 -0.22 -0.70 13.87
CA LEU A 168 0.19 -1.40 12.66
C LEU A 168 0.50 -2.86 13.00
N GLU A 169 -0.32 -3.78 12.47
CA GLU A 169 -0.02 -5.22 12.40
C GLU A 169 0.76 -5.51 11.12
N VAL A 170 1.84 -6.29 11.19
CA VAL A 170 2.68 -6.58 10.03
C VAL A 170 2.88 -8.07 9.84
N SER A 171 2.71 -8.54 8.61
CA SER A 171 2.99 -9.92 8.25
C SER A 171 3.82 -10.06 6.98
N GLY A 172 4.58 -11.14 6.91
CA GLY A 172 5.39 -11.49 5.75
C GLY A 172 4.85 -12.71 5.01
N VAL A 173 4.95 -12.70 3.68
CA VAL A 173 4.69 -13.88 2.85
C VAL A 173 5.88 -14.17 1.94
N ASP A 174 6.56 -15.29 2.17
CA ASP A 174 7.59 -15.75 1.23
C ASP A 174 6.95 -16.30 -0.04
N ARG A 175 5.89 -17.09 0.10
CA ARG A 175 5.03 -17.63 -0.96
C ARG A 175 3.57 -17.51 -0.52
N GLY A 176 2.66 -17.36 -1.48
CA GLY A 176 1.22 -17.31 -1.21
C GLY A 176 0.59 -15.95 -1.50
N SER A 177 -0.59 -15.71 -0.93
CA SER A 177 -1.43 -14.55 -1.25
C SER A 177 -1.27 -13.43 -0.22
N ILE A 178 -0.76 -12.28 -0.68
CA ILE A 178 -0.73 -11.04 0.09
C ILE A 178 -2.15 -10.62 0.50
N ALA A 179 -3.11 -10.71 -0.40
CA ALA A 179 -4.49 -10.28 -0.14
C ALA A 179 -5.19 -11.14 0.92
N ALA A 180 -4.97 -12.46 0.90
CA ALA A 180 -5.52 -13.35 1.92
C ALA A 180 -4.93 -13.01 3.30
N ARG A 181 -3.61 -12.83 3.37
CA ARG A 181 -2.93 -12.45 4.61
C ARG A 181 -3.40 -11.08 5.12
N LEU A 182 -3.53 -10.10 4.23
CA LEU A 182 -3.96 -8.75 4.60
C LEU A 182 -5.35 -8.74 5.23
N LYS A 183 -6.27 -9.58 4.73
CA LYS A 183 -7.60 -9.76 5.34
C LYS A 183 -7.51 -10.28 6.78
N ASP A 184 -6.65 -11.25 7.03
CA ASP A 184 -6.46 -11.83 8.37
C ASP A 184 -5.88 -10.79 9.33
N GLU A 185 -4.86 -10.03 8.89
CA GLU A 185 -4.23 -8.99 9.70
C GLU A 185 -5.18 -7.81 9.99
N LEU A 186 -6.02 -7.43 9.03
CA LEU A 186 -7.07 -6.43 9.26
C LEU A 186 -8.04 -6.86 10.35
N ALA A 187 -8.40 -8.16 10.40
CA ALA A 187 -9.27 -8.70 11.46
C ALA A 187 -8.57 -8.75 12.83
N GLN A 188 -7.23 -8.87 12.86
CA GLN A 188 -6.44 -8.80 14.08
C GLN A 188 -6.38 -7.36 14.61
N VAL A 189 -5.88 -6.42 13.81
CA VAL A 189 -5.71 -5.00 14.22
C VAL A 189 -7.04 -4.31 14.51
N ALA A 190 -8.17 -4.82 13.99
CA ALA A 190 -9.52 -4.36 14.35
C ALA A 190 -9.77 -4.33 15.87
N LYS A 191 -9.08 -5.19 16.63
CA LYS A 191 -9.23 -5.32 18.09
C LYS A 191 -8.39 -4.33 18.88
N SER A 192 -7.43 -3.64 18.26
CA SER A 192 -6.60 -2.65 18.94
C SER A 192 -7.46 -1.48 19.45
N THR A 193 -7.24 -1.06 20.68
CA THR A 193 -7.91 0.09 21.31
C THR A 193 -6.94 1.24 21.49
N ASP A 194 -7.44 2.42 21.89
CA ASP A 194 -6.62 3.57 22.28
C ASP A 194 -5.65 4.10 21.20
N VAL A 195 -6.05 3.94 19.93
CA VAL A 195 -5.36 4.46 18.75
C VAL A 195 -6.32 5.21 17.83
N ASP A 196 -5.82 6.19 17.09
CA ASP A 196 -6.62 6.95 16.12
C ASP A 196 -6.88 6.13 14.84
N GLN A 197 -5.92 5.30 14.43
CA GLN A 197 -6.01 4.50 13.20
C GLN A 197 -5.51 3.07 13.41
N ARG A 198 -6.05 2.15 12.61
CA ARG A 198 -5.72 0.72 12.61
C ARG A 198 -5.35 0.31 11.20
N TRP A 199 -4.16 -0.24 11.05
CA TRP A 199 -3.59 -0.60 9.76
C TRP A 199 -3.00 -2.00 9.79
N ALA A 200 -3.10 -2.67 8.65
CA ALA A 200 -2.39 -3.90 8.38
C ALA A 200 -1.38 -3.68 7.25
N GLY A 201 -0.18 -4.24 7.41
CA GLY A 201 0.87 -4.25 6.41
C GLY A 201 1.25 -5.69 6.05
N VAL A 202 1.29 -6.02 4.77
CA VAL A 202 1.79 -7.33 4.31
C VAL A 202 2.89 -7.17 3.28
N VAL A 203 4.01 -7.85 3.49
CA VAL A 203 5.17 -7.81 2.60
C VAL A 203 5.42 -9.16 1.94
N GLY A 204 5.48 -9.17 0.62
CA GLY A 204 5.85 -10.32 -0.19
C GLY A 204 7.32 -10.31 -0.58
N PHE A 205 8.00 -11.47 -0.46
CA PHE A 205 9.42 -11.61 -0.82
C PHE A 205 9.66 -12.26 -2.19
N GLN A 206 8.77 -13.15 -2.66
CA GLN A 206 8.90 -13.74 -4.01
C GLN A 206 8.87 -12.67 -5.10
N LYS A 207 7.88 -11.78 -4.97
CA LYS A 207 7.71 -10.57 -5.75
C LYS A 207 7.74 -9.45 -4.72
N PRO A 208 8.77 -8.59 -4.69
CA PRO A 208 8.88 -7.52 -3.72
C PRO A 208 7.66 -6.61 -3.83
N LYS A 209 6.73 -6.79 -2.91
CA LYS A 209 5.49 -6.02 -2.82
C LYS A 209 5.18 -5.74 -1.36
N ALA A 210 4.79 -4.52 -1.05
CA ALA A 210 4.23 -4.14 0.25
C ALA A 210 2.79 -3.68 0.04
N ALA A 211 1.85 -4.21 0.82
CA ALA A 211 0.47 -3.75 0.83
C ALA A 211 0.14 -3.18 2.21
N LEU A 212 -0.36 -1.94 2.26
CA LEU A 212 -0.82 -1.30 3.49
C LEU A 212 -2.30 -0.92 3.32
N GLN A 213 -3.12 -1.30 4.29
CA GLN A 213 -4.54 -0.99 4.28
C GLN A 213 -5.03 -0.60 5.67
N SER A 214 -5.86 0.43 5.73
CA SER A 214 -6.56 0.83 6.94
C SER A 214 -7.82 0.00 7.14
N LEU A 215 -8.22 -0.13 8.40
CA LEU A 215 -9.60 -0.43 8.73
C LEU A 215 -10.34 0.90 8.80
N GLU A 216 -11.18 1.19 7.80
CA GLU A 216 -12.08 2.33 7.89
C GLU A 216 -12.94 2.18 9.15
N VAL A 217 -12.85 3.17 10.04
CA VAL A 217 -13.86 3.31 11.08
C VAL A 217 -15.12 3.75 10.35
N ARG A 218 -16.07 2.83 10.17
CA ARG A 218 -17.44 3.25 9.89
C ARG A 218 -17.88 4.07 11.09
N THR A 219 -17.84 5.39 10.95
CA THR A 219 -18.67 6.27 11.77
C THR A 219 -20.10 5.97 11.34
N ASP A 220 -20.72 5.00 12.01
CA ASP A 220 -22.17 4.93 12.03
C ASP A 220 -22.63 6.23 12.69
N ASP A 221 -23.26 7.10 11.90
CA ASP A 221 -23.97 8.28 12.38
C ASP A 221 -24.94 7.82 13.49
N ARG A 222 -24.66 8.25 14.73
CA ARG A 222 -25.59 8.16 15.87
C ARG A 222 -26.28 9.49 16.09
#